data_AF-A0A498EN36-F1
#
_entry.id   AF-A0A498EN36-F1
#
_cell.length_a   1.000
_cell.length_b   1.000
_cell.length_c   1.000
_cell.angle_alpha   90.00
_cell.angle_beta   90.00
_cell.angle_gamma   90.00
#
_symmetry.space_group_name_H-M   'P 1'
#
loop_
_entity.id
_entity.type
_entity.pdbx_description
1 polymer ?
#
loop_
_entity_poly.entity_id
_entity_poly.type
_entity_poly.pdbx_seq_one_letter_code
_entity_poly.pdbx_strand_id
1 'polypeptide(L)'
;MSASDKPRRVHFQSPEYLVDRLDAIAALFDKDRTDLLVEAIREYIEDTADSETFQELVATKYYDDQLEFETVKQLVGAETAQRLRLLKADLEGEPFDLAAPTDVDIYGDDATTVETGDGDER
;
A
#
# COMPACT_ATOMS: atom_id res chain seq x y z
N MET A 1 -1.34 14.44 1.74
CA MET A 1 -0.47 15.22 2.64
C MET A 1 0.96 15.07 2.15
N SER A 2 1.56 16.13 1.62
CA SER A 2 2.95 16.09 1.17
C SER A 2 3.86 16.21 2.39
N ALA A 3 4.30 15.08 2.94
CA ALA A 3 5.63 15.06 3.55
C ALA A 3 6.54 15.72 2.51
N SER A 4 7.19 16.83 2.88
CA SER A 4 7.86 17.68 1.91
C SER A 4 8.81 16.81 1.09
N ASP A 5 8.65 16.80 -0.23
CA ASP A 5 9.48 16.06 -1.20
C ASP A 5 10.92 16.61 -1.28
N LYS A 6 11.35 17.21 -0.16
CA LYS A 6 12.64 17.86 0.03
C LYS A 6 13.58 16.80 0.59
N PRO A 7 14.75 16.61 -0.02
CA PRO A 7 15.70 15.61 0.43
C PRO A 7 16.13 15.89 1.87
N ARG A 8 16.06 14.88 2.73
CA ARG A 8 16.63 14.92 4.08
C ARG A 8 18.02 14.30 4.03
N ARG A 9 19.06 15.06 4.40
CA ARG A 9 20.43 14.53 4.48
C ARG A 9 20.53 13.55 5.66
N VAL A 10 21.02 12.34 5.37
CA VAL A 10 21.30 11.29 6.34
C VAL A 10 22.73 10.81 6.16
N HIS A 11 23.39 10.39 7.24
CA HIS A 11 24.71 9.78 7.18
C HIS A 11 24.57 8.26 7.29
N PHE A 12 25.06 7.53 6.29
CA PHE A 12 25.04 6.08 6.28
C PHE A 12 26.47 5.54 6.42
N GLN A 13 26.70 4.72 7.43
CA GLN A 13 27.94 3.97 7.57
C GLN A 13 27.74 2.59 6.96
N SER A 14 28.53 2.29 5.92
CA SER A 14 28.49 1.02 5.22
C SER A 14 29.89 0.41 5.20
N PRO A 15 30.01 -0.92 5.28
CA PRO A 15 31.23 -1.61 4.89
C PRO A 15 31.70 -1.18 3.49
N GLU A 16 33.02 -1.01 3.33
CA GLU A 16 33.65 -0.56 2.08
C GLU A 16 33.21 -1.42 0.88
N TYR A 17 33.23 -2.75 1.04
CA TYR A 17 32.86 -3.70 0.00
C TYR A 17 31.43 -3.53 -0.55
N LEU A 18 30.49 -3.05 0.28
CA LEU A 18 29.11 -2.79 -0.18
C LEU A 18 29.05 -1.53 -1.01
N VAL A 19 29.81 -0.50 -0.63
CA VAL A 19 29.89 0.76 -1.38
C VAL A 19 30.54 0.52 -2.74
N ASP A 20 31.63 -0.23 -2.80
CA ASP A 20 32.32 -0.56 -4.05
C ASP A 20 31.40 -1.33 -5.01
N ARG A 21 30.65 -2.31 -4.48
CA ARG A 21 29.69 -3.08 -5.27
C ARG A 21 28.56 -2.20 -5.79
N LEU A 22 28.05 -1.31 -4.96
CA LEU A 22 27.00 -0.35 -5.32
C LEU A 22 27.48 0.61 -6.41
N ASP A 23 28.70 1.14 -6.28
CA ASP A 23 29.31 2.04 -7.26
C ASP A 23 29.55 1.32 -8.61
N ALA A 24 29.95 0.04 -8.58
CA ALA A 24 30.08 -0.77 -9.80
C ALA A 24 28.74 -1.01 -10.50
N ILE A 25 27.66 -1.24 -9.74
CA ILE A 25 26.30 -1.37 -10.26
C ILE A 25 25.83 -0.03 -10.84
N ALA A 26 26.03 1.08 -10.12
CA ALA A 26 25.67 2.41 -10.56
C ALA A 26 26.34 2.79 -11.89
N ALA A 27 27.65 2.48 -12.04
CA ALA A 27 28.39 2.67 -13.27
C ALA A 27 27.87 1.81 -14.43
N LEU A 28 27.41 0.58 -14.16
CA LEU A 28 26.81 -0.29 -15.18
C LEU A 28 25.47 0.27 -15.70
N PHE A 29 24.67 0.88 -14.82
CA PHE A 29 23.36 1.43 -15.14
C PHE A 29 23.39 2.91 -15.54
N ASP A 30 24.56 3.56 -15.55
CA ASP A 30 24.72 5.00 -15.77
C ASP A 30 23.81 5.84 -14.86
N LYS A 31 23.74 5.45 -13.58
CA LYS A 31 22.92 6.11 -12.53
C LYS A 31 23.83 6.67 -11.43
N ASP A 32 23.37 7.71 -10.76
CA ASP A 32 24.01 8.18 -9.54
C ASP A 32 23.82 7.18 -8.39
N ARG A 33 24.85 7.03 -7.54
CA ARG A 33 24.78 6.17 -6.33
C ARG A 33 23.57 6.51 -5.46
N THR A 34 23.30 7.80 -5.28
CA THR A 34 22.18 8.26 -4.44
C THR A 34 20.85 7.81 -5.01
N ASP A 35 20.68 7.91 -6.33
CA ASP A 35 19.43 7.51 -6.99
C ASP A 35 19.22 6.01 -6.89
N LEU A 36 20.27 5.22 -7.08
CA LEU A 36 20.24 3.76 -6.88
C LEU A 36 19.84 3.39 -5.44
N LEU A 37 20.37 4.09 -4.43
CA LEU A 37 20.00 3.87 -3.03
C LEU A 37 18.55 4.25 -2.73
N VAL A 38 18.09 5.37 -3.28
CA VAL A 38 16.69 5.81 -3.10
C VAL A 38 15.74 4.82 -3.76
N GLU A 39 16.07 4.33 -4.96
CA GLU A 39 15.30 3.30 -5.68
C GLU A 39 15.24 2.01 -4.85
N ALA A 40 16.38 1.49 -4.40
CA ALA A 40 16.44 0.26 -3.61
C ALA A 40 15.70 0.37 -2.27
N ILE A 41 15.77 1.52 -1.60
CA ILE A 41 15.03 1.76 -0.35
C ILE A 41 13.53 1.80 -0.61
N ARG A 42 13.09 2.46 -1.69
CA ARG A 42 11.67 2.52 -2.07
C ARG A 42 11.14 1.11 -2.34
N GLU A 43 11.83 0.35 -3.19
CA GLU A 43 11.48 -1.02 -3.52
C GLU A 43 11.40 -1.90 -2.27
N TYR A 44 12.41 -1.84 -1.39
CA TYR A 44 12.39 -2.60 -0.15
C TYR A 44 11.22 -2.24 0.76
N ILE A 45 10.85 -0.96 0.87
CA ILE A 45 9.71 -0.52 1.68
C ILE A 45 8.39 -1.01 1.07
N GLU A 46 8.22 -0.89 -0.24
CA GLU A 46 7.02 -1.35 -0.96
C GLU A 46 6.86 -2.87 -0.81
N ASP A 47 7.92 -3.64 -1.09
CA ASP A 47 7.93 -5.10 -0.92
C ASP A 47 7.64 -5.54 0.52
N THR A 48 8.21 -4.82 1.50
CA THR A 48 7.97 -5.12 2.91
C THR A 48 6.53 -4.79 3.30
N ALA A 49 5.97 -3.68 2.82
CA ALA A 49 4.58 -3.28 3.09
C ALA A 49 3.57 -4.26 2.47
N ASP A 50 3.89 -4.84 1.32
CA ASP A 50 3.07 -5.83 0.61
C ASP A 50 3.25 -7.27 1.14
N SER A 51 4.25 -7.51 1.99
CA SER A 51 4.47 -8.82 2.61
C SER A 51 3.33 -9.19 3.57
N GLU A 52 2.68 -10.33 3.32
CA GLU A 52 1.61 -10.87 4.18
C GLU A 52 2.04 -10.98 5.64
N THR A 53 3.25 -11.49 5.90
CA THR A 53 3.80 -11.65 7.26
C THR A 53 4.00 -10.30 7.95
N PHE A 54 4.40 -9.27 7.22
CA PHE A 54 4.55 -7.92 7.77
C PHE A 54 3.19 -7.30 8.06
N GLN A 55 2.22 -7.44 7.14
CA GLN A 55 0.86 -6.95 7.33
C GLN A 55 0.19 -7.62 8.53
N GLU A 56 0.36 -8.94 8.71
CA GLU A 56 -0.16 -9.68 9.87
C GLU A 56 0.44 -9.18 11.19
N LEU A 57 1.75 -8.93 11.21
CA LEU A 57 2.43 -8.35 12.37
C LEU A 57 1.86 -6.96 12.71
N VAL A 58 1.69 -6.10 11.70
CA VAL A 58 1.14 -4.75 11.88
C VAL A 58 -0.32 -4.83 12.35
N ALA A 59 -1.13 -5.71 11.77
CA ALA A 59 -2.52 -5.94 12.15
C ALA A 59 -2.64 -6.36 13.62
N THR A 60 -1.86 -7.36 14.03
CA THR A 60 -1.82 -7.86 15.41
C THR A 60 -1.52 -6.73 16.39
N LYS A 61 -0.48 -5.94 16.10
CA LYS A 61 -0.09 -4.80 16.94
C LYS A 61 -1.13 -3.68 16.96
N TYR A 62 -1.84 -3.46 15.85
CA TYR A 62 -2.90 -2.47 15.75
C TYR A 62 -4.19 -2.88 16.50
N TYR A 63 -4.56 -4.15 16.45
CA TYR A 63 -5.70 -4.69 17.18
C TYR A 63 -5.45 -4.73 18.69
N ASP A 64 -4.20 -4.93 19.10
CA ASP A 64 -3.79 -4.86 20.51
C ASP A 64 -3.57 -3.41 21.04
N ASP A 65 -4.00 -2.37 20.30
CA ASP A 65 -3.80 -0.95 20.65
C ASP A 65 -2.33 -0.53 20.85
N GLN A 66 -1.37 -1.27 20.30
CA GLN A 66 0.07 -0.97 20.41
C GLN A 66 0.55 -0.04 19.29
N LEU A 67 -0.26 0.18 18.25
CA LEU A 67 0.04 1.07 17.14
C LEU A 67 -1.14 2.02 16.90
N GLU A 68 -0.81 3.29 16.71
CA GLU A 68 -1.76 4.30 16.27
C GLU A 68 -2.06 4.13 14.77
N PHE A 69 -3.28 4.49 14.35
CA PHE A 69 -3.71 4.38 12.95
C PHE A 69 -2.77 5.12 11.98
N GLU A 70 -2.27 6.30 12.36
CA GLU A 70 -1.33 7.06 11.53
C GLU A 70 0.02 6.35 11.36
N THR A 71 0.45 5.55 12.35
CA THR A 71 1.66 4.73 12.23
C THR A 71 1.40 3.55 11.30
N VAL A 72 0.26 2.86 11.43
CA VAL A 72 -0.13 1.77 10.52
C VAL A 72 -0.17 2.27 9.08
N LYS A 73 -0.74 3.45 8.84
CA LYS A 73 -0.78 4.10 7.53
C LYS A 73 0.60 4.36 6.92
N GLN A 74 1.61 4.64 7.74
CA GLN A 74 2.99 4.82 7.27
C GLN A 74 3.69 3.49 6.97
N LEU A 75 3.28 2.40 7.62
CA LEU A 75 3.91 1.08 7.48
C LEU A 75 3.34 0.27 6.31
N VAL A 76 2.01 0.21 6.17
CA VAL A 76 1.33 -0.64 5.16
C VAL A 76 0.62 0.18 4.07
N GLY A 77 0.74 1.51 4.11
CA GLY A 77 0.04 2.41 3.20
C GLY A 77 -1.40 2.70 3.60
N ALA A 78 -2.01 3.66 2.90
CA ALA A 78 -3.32 4.20 3.26
C ALA A 78 -4.50 3.25 2.99
N GLU A 79 -4.38 2.39 1.98
CA GLU A 79 -5.44 1.44 1.64
C GLU A 79 -5.49 0.30 2.65
N THR A 80 -4.38 -0.41 2.85
CA THR A 80 -4.29 -1.52 3.80
C THR A 80 -4.60 -1.07 5.23
N ALA A 81 -4.11 0.10 5.65
CA ALA A 81 -4.46 0.65 6.96
C ALA A 81 -5.97 0.88 7.13
N GLN A 82 -6.65 1.40 6.10
CA GLN A 82 -8.11 1.57 6.16
C GLN A 82 -8.85 0.23 6.25
N ARG A 83 -8.41 -0.79 5.50
CA ARG A 83 -8.96 -2.15 5.62
C ARG A 83 -8.81 -2.67 7.05
N LEU A 84 -7.64 -2.51 7.66
CA LEU A 84 -7.40 -2.91 9.06
C LEU A 84 -8.29 -2.15 10.05
N ARG A 85 -8.49 -0.83 9.85
CA ARG A 85 -9.37 -0.01 10.69
C ARG A 85 -10.83 -0.45 10.60
N LEU A 86 -11.33 -0.71 9.40
CA LEU A 86 -12.69 -1.22 9.21
C LEU A 86 -12.85 -2.58 9.88
N LEU A 87 -11.87 -3.48 9.72
CA LEU A 87 -11.93 -4.78 10.38
C LEU A 87 -11.93 -4.63 11.92
N LYS A 88 -11.11 -3.74 12.48
CA LYS A 88 -11.12 -3.46 13.93
C LYS A 88 -12.49 -3.01 14.43
N ALA A 89 -13.11 -2.04 13.75
CA ALA A 89 -14.44 -1.54 14.10
C ALA A 89 -15.52 -2.64 14.05
N ASP A 90 -15.44 -3.54 13.06
CA ASP A 90 -16.31 -4.72 12.96
C ASP A 90 -16.16 -5.66 14.15
N LEU A 91 -14.92 -6.00 14.52
CA LEU A 91 -14.62 -6.84 15.68
C LEU A 91 -15.12 -6.24 17.00
N GLU A 92 -15.04 -4.91 17.12
CA GLU A 92 -15.48 -4.17 18.30
C GLU A 92 -17.01 -3.92 18.32
N GLY A 93 -17.72 -4.27 17.25
CA GLY A 93 -19.17 -4.07 17.11
C GLY A 93 -19.56 -2.59 16.98
N GLU A 94 -18.62 -1.74 16.58
CA GLU A 94 -18.87 -0.32 16.36
C GLU A 94 -19.55 -0.11 14.99
N PRO A 95 -20.71 0.56 14.91
CA PRO A 95 -21.36 0.82 13.64
C PRO A 95 -20.47 1.69 12.76
N PHE A 96 -20.23 1.26 11.53
CA PHE A 96 -19.37 1.99 10.60
C PHE A 96 -19.93 3.38 10.29
N ASP A 97 -19.10 4.41 10.37
CA ASP A 97 -19.38 5.78 9.90
C ASP A 97 -19.31 5.85 8.36
N LEU A 98 -20.12 5.02 7.70
CA LEU A 98 -20.30 5.03 6.25
C LEU A 98 -21.47 5.94 5.92
N ALA A 99 -21.33 6.70 4.83
CA ALA A 99 -22.47 7.42 4.28
C ALA A 99 -23.58 6.41 3.98
N ALA A 100 -24.79 6.68 4.48
CA ALA A 100 -25.95 5.87 4.16
C ALA A 100 -26.08 5.76 2.64
N PRO A 101 -26.41 4.57 2.11
CA PRO A 101 -26.66 4.45 0.68
C PRO A 101 -27.74 5.45 0.28
N THR A 102 -27.44 6.27 -0.72
CA THR A 102 -28.49 7.03 -1.39
C THR A 102 -29.41 6.03 -2.07
N ASP A 103 -30.72 6.20 -1.89
CA ASP A 103 -31.78 5.42 -2.56
C ASP A 103 -31.83 5.76 -4.06
N VAL A 104 -30.70 5.51 -4.73
CA VAL A 104 -30.55 5.59 -6.18
C VAL A 104 -30.84 4.18 -6.67
N ASP A 105 -31.91 4.06 -7.45
CA ASP A 105 -32.19 2.85 -8.20
C ASP A 105 -31.14 2.68 -9.30
N ILE A 106 -30.06 1.96 -8.99
CA ILE A 106 -28.99 1.59 -9.93
C ILE A 106 -29.54 0.71 -11.07
N TYR A 107 -30.70 0.08 -10.85
CA TYR A 107 -31.39 -0.80 -11.80
C TYR A 107 -32.61 -0.15 -12.43
N GLY A 108 -32.62 1.18 -12.55
CA GLY A 108 -33.74 1.93 -13.13
C GLY A 108 -34.22 1.37 -14.49
N ASP A 109 -35.39 1.85 -14.93
CA ASP A 109 -36.21 1.37 -16.06
C ASP A 109 -35.49 1.32 -17.44
N ASP A 110 -34.23 1.72 -17.52
CA ASP A 110 -33.37 1.71 -18.72
C ASP A 110 -32.36 0.52 -18.71
N ALA A 111 -32.60 -0.48 -17.87
CA ALA A 111 -31.84 -1.72 -17.86
C ALA A 111 -32.04 -2.47 -19.19
N THR A 112 -31.12 -2.27 -20.13
CA THR A 112 -31.13 -3.00 -21.40
C THR A 112 -30.83 -4.48 -21.14
N THR A 113 -31.83 -5.34 -21.34
CA THR A 113 -31.58 -6.79 -21.45
C THR A 113 -30.74 -7.04 -22.70
N VAL A 114 -29.55 -7.60 -22.51
CA VAL A 114 -28.71 -8.06 -23.61
C VAL A 114 -29.28 -9.39 -24.09
N GLU A 115 -29.84 -9.43 -25.31
CA GLU A 115 -30.15 -10.70 -25.95
C GLU A 115 -28.84 -11.40 -26.32
N THR A 116 -28.49 -12.45 -25.58
CA THR A 116 -27.45 -13.38 -25.99
C THR A 116 -28.00 -14.17 -27.18
N GLY A 117 -27.60 -13.78 -28.39
CA GLY A 117 -27.95 -14.50 -29.60
C GLY A 117 -27.57 -15.97 -29.45
N ASP A 118 -28.58 -16.84 -29.51
CA ASP A 118 -28.43 -18.28 -29.44
C ASP A 118 -27.76 -18.74 -30.75
N GLY A 119 -26.44 -18.64 -30.77
CA GLY A 119 -25.61 -19.14 -31.85
C GLY A 119 -25.44 -20.65 -31.72
N ASP A 120 -26.53 -21.40 -31.82
CA ASP A 120 -26.47 -22.83 -32.08
C ASP A 120 -27.67 -23.32 -32.89
N GLU A 121 -27.62 -23.15 -34.21
CA GLU A 121 -28.26 -24.09 -35.14
C GLU A 121 -27.37 -24.31 -36.38
N ARG A 122 -26.55 -25.38 -36.27
CA ARG A 122 -26.17 -26.37 -37.30
C ARG A 122 -25.60 -25.93 -38.65
#